data_AF-A0A947HSI8-F1
#
_entry.id   AF-A0A947HSI8-F1
#
_cell.length_a   1.000
_cell.length_b   1.000
_cell.length_c   1.000
_cell.angle_alpha   90.00
_cell.angle_beta   90.00
_cell.angle_gamma   90.00
#
_symmetry.space_group_name_H-M   'P 1'
#
loop_
_entity.id
_entity.type
_entity.pdbx_description
1 polymer ?
#
loop_
_entity_poly.entity_id
_entity_poly.type
_entity_poly.pdbx_seq_one_letter_code
_entity_poly.pdbx_strand_id
1 'polypeptide(L)' 'MERLSLSLSDDLAARIRAAANDDGETLSSWLARAAEARLLLRHAAAAIAHWEREHGEITEADVSAVESAWRE' A
#
# COMPACT_ATOMS: atom_id res chain seq x y z
N MET A 1 -19.16 2.64 -12.32
CA MET A 1 -18.18 3.44 -11.56
C MET A 1 -18.94 4.23 -10.52
N GLU A 2 -18.59 4.06 -9.25
CA GLU A 2 -19.15 4.82 -8.13
C GLU A 2 -18.39 6.15 -7.98
N ARG A 3 -19.06 7.21 -7.52
CA ARG A 3 -18.44 8.51 -7.22
C ARG A 3 -18.54 8.78 -5.73
N LEU A 4 -17.39 8.98 -5.10
CA LEU A 4 -17.30 9.35 -3.69
C LEU A 4 -17.12 10.87 -3.56
N SER A 5 -17.90 11.48 -2.67
CA SER A 5 -17.72 12.87 -2.26
C SER A 5 -17.06 12.89 -0.89
N LEU A 6 -15.94 13.60 -0.76
CA LEU A 6 -15.11 13.60 0.45
C LEU A 6 -14.85 15.04 0.89
N SER A 7 -14.98 15.30 2.19
CA SER A 7 -14.52 16.55 2.81
C SER A 7 -13.13 16.34 3.38
N LEU A 8 -12.17 17.14 2.93
CA LEU A 8 -10.79 17.13 3.41
C LEU A 8 -10.49 18.47 4.08
N SER A 9 -9.54 18.49 5.02
CA SER A 9 -8.99 19.77 5.49
C SER A 9 -8.26 20.48 4.34
N ASP A 10 -8.23 21.81 4.38
CA ASP A 10 -7.59 22.61 3.34
C ASP A 10 -6.11 22.27 3.18
N ASP A 11 -5.39 22.05 4.30
CA ASP A 11 -3.98 21.63 4.30
C ASP A 11 -3.79 20.29 3.56
N LEU A 12 -4.60 19.29 3.91
CA LEU A 12 -4.49 17.97 3.29
C LEU A 12 -4.82 18.05 1.79
N ALA A 13 -5.87 18.78 1.43
CA ALA A 13 -6.25 18.97 0.03
C ALA A 13 -5.14 19.69 -0.77
N ALA A 14 -4.44 20.67 -0.19
CA ALA A 14 -3.31 21.33 -0.82
C ALA A 14 -2.13 20.38 -1.05
N ARG A 15 -1.78 19.59 -0.03
CA ARG A 15 -0.67 18.62 -0.09
C ARG A 15 -0.92 17.51 -1.10
N ILE A 16 -2.14 16.99 -1.17
CA ILE A 16 -2.50 15.96 -2.16
C ILE A 16 -2.43 16.53 -3.57
N ARG A 17 -2.91 17.77 -3.79
CA ARG A 17 -2.81 18.41 -5.12
C ARG A 17 -1.36 18.61 -5.54
N ALA A 18 -0.48 19.03 -4.62
CA ALA A 18 0.94 19.17 -4.90
C ALA A 18 1.56 17.81 -5.29
N ALA A 19 1.34 16.77 -4.48
CA ALA A 19 1.85 15.42 -4.76
C ALA A 19 1.33 14.87 -6.10
N ALA A 20 0.03 15.02 -6.39
CA ALA A 20 -0.54 14.60 -7.66
C ALA A 20 0.10 15.34 -8.85
N ASN A 21 0.37 16.64 -8.71
CA ASN A 21 1.04 17.42 -9.74
C ASN A 21 2.50 16.99 -9.94
N ASP A 22 3.24 16.76 -8.85
CA ASP A 22 4.63 16.30 -8.89
C ASP A 22 4.74 14.91 -9.55
N ASP A 23 3.74 14.04 -9.32
CA ASP A 23 3.63 12.71 -9.93
C ASP A 23 3.04 12.74 -11.36
N GLY A 24 2.62 13.90 -11.86
CA GLY A 24 1.98 14.04 -13.19
C GLY A 24 0.60 13.38 -13.29
N GLU A 25 -0.09 13.20 -12.17
CA GLU A 25 -1.40 12.56 -12.07
C GLU A 25 -2.53 13.55 -11.80
N THR A 26 -3.77 13.15 -12.13
CA THR A 26 -4.95 13.88 -11.66
C THR A 26 -5.20 13.60 -10.18
N LEU A 27 -5.80 14.56 -9.46
CA LEU A 27 -6.14 14.42 -8.04
C LEU A 27 -6.90 13.12 -7.72
N SER A 28 -7.89 12.78 -8.55
CA SER A 28 -8.69 11.55 -8.37
C SER A 28 -7.91 10.27 -8.64
N SER A 29 -7.01 10.27 -9.64
CA SER A 29 -6.13 9.13 -9.92
C SER A 29 -5.19 8.87 -8.75
N TRP A 30 -4.54 9.93 -8.29
CA TRP A 30 -3.59 9.86 -7.20
C TRP A 30 -4.25 9.35 -5.92
N LEU A 31 -5.43 9.86 -5.58
CA LEU A 31 -6.23 9.39 -4.44
C LEU A 31 -6.67 7.93 -4.57
N ALA A 32 -7.11 7.50 -5.75
CA ALA A 32 -7.50 6.12 -5.99
C ALA A 32 -6.30 5.18 -5.79
N ARG A 33 -5.14 5.50 -6.35
CA ARG A 33 -3.91 4.73 -6.19
C ARG A 33 -3.43 4.68 -4.74
N ALA A 34 -3.50 5.81 -4.03
CA ALA A 34 -3.16 5.86 -2.61
C ALA A 34 -4.10 4.95 -1.78
N ALA A 35 -5.40 4.95 -2.08
CA ALA A 35 -6.37 4.07 -1.43
C ALA A 35 -6.10 2.59 -1.74
N GLU A 36 -5.83 2.25 -3.00
CA GLU A 36 -5.46 0.89 -3.43
C GLU A 36 -4.20 0.40 -2.72
N ALA A 37 -3.15 1.21 -2.67
CA ALA A 37 -1.91 0.87 -1.96
C ALA A 37 -2.16 0.60 -0.48
N ARG A 38 -2.99 1.44 0.18
CA ARG A 38 -3.32 1.26 1.59
C ARG A 38 -4.13 0.00 1.86
N LEU A 39 -5.04 -0.35 0.95
CA LEU A 39 -5.83 -1.59 1.02
C LEU A 39 -4.96 -2.82 0.76
N LEU A 40 -4.05 -2.76 -0.21
CA LEU A 40 -3.10 -3.82 -0.50
C LEU A 40 -2.24 -4.15 0.73
N LEU A 41 -1.67 -3.13 1.39
CA LEU A 41 -0.88 -3.33 2.61
C LEU A 41 -1.71 -3.99 3.74
N ARG A 42 -2.99 -3.60 3.87
CA ARG A 42 -3.89 -4.21 4.85
C ARG A 42 -4.15 -5.69 4.53
N HIS A 43 -4.39 -6.01 3.27
CA HIS A 43 -4.62 -7.39 2.85
C HIS A 43 -3.36 -8.23 2.95
N ALA A 44 -2.20 -7.69 2.58
CA ALA A 44 -0.91 -8.37 2.73
C ALA A 44 -0.61 -8.72 4.19
N ALA A 45 -0.80 -7.76 5.11
CA ALA A 45 -0.61 -8.00 6.53
C ALA A 45 -1.57 -9.09 7.07
N ALA A 46 -2.83 -9.09 6.63
CA ALA A 46 -3.79 -10.12 7.01
C ALA A 46 -3.42 -11.51 6.44
N ALA A 47 -2.91 -11.56 5.22
CA ALA A 47 -2.46 -12.79 4.57
C ALA A 47 -1.22 -13.38 5.27
N ILE A 48 -0.23 -12.55 5.59
CA ILE A 48 0.96 -12.97 6.37
C ILE A 48 0.53 -13.54 7.72
N ALA A 49 -0.28 -12.80 8.47
CA ALA A 49 -0.76 -13.26 9.77
C ALA A 49 -1.58 -14.56 9.67
N HIS A 50 -2.27 -14.80 8.56
CA HIS A 50 -2.97 -16.07 8.34
C HIS A 50 -2.01 -17.22 8.12
N TRP A 51 -1.01 -17.01 7.26
CA TRP A 51 0.02 -18.00 6.99
C TRP A 51 0.81 -18.35 8.25
N GLU A 52 1.19 -17.34 9.05
CA GLU A 52 1.97 -17.55 10.27
C GLU A 52 1.22 -18.35 11.35
N ARG A 53 -0.12 -18.23 11.41
CA ARG A 53 -0.93 -19.08 12.29
C ARG A 53 -0.87 -20.55 11.91
N GLU A 54 -0.69 -20.86 10.64
CA GLU A 54 -0.67 -22.23 10.12
C GLU A 54 0.74 -22.83 10.09
N HIS A 55 1.77 -22.00 9.90
CA HIS A 55 3.13 -22.43 9.60
C HIS A 55 4.21 -21.96 10.60
N GLY A 56 3.86 -21.05 11.52
CA GLY A 56 4.82 -20.39 12.40
C GLY A 56 5.25 -19.02 11.86
N GLU A 57 5.88 -18.22 12.70
CA GLU A 57 6.35 -16.86 12.37
C GLU A 57 7.37 -16.88 11.22
N ILE A 58 7.25 -15.93 10.29
CA ILE A 58 8.27 -15.74 9.25
C ILE A 58 9.46 -15.02 9.89
N THR A 59 10.61 -15.69 9.96
CA THR A 59 11.81 -15.13 10.59
C THR A 59 12.73 -14.44 9.57
N GLU A 60 13.65 -13.60 10.07
CA GLU A 60 14.70 -13.01 9.22
C GLU A 60 15.57 -14.07 8.53
N ALA A 61 15.75 -15.24 9.17
CA ALA A 61 16.48 -16.36 8.60
C ALA A 61 15.76 -16.94 7.37
N ASP A 62 14.43 -17.05 7.44
CA ASP A 62 13.60 -17.50 6.32
C ASP A 62 13.70 -16.53 5.13
N VAL A 63 13.62 -15.22 5.41
CA VAL A 63 13.76 -14.17 4.39
C VAL A 63 15.14 -14.21 3.74
N SER A 64 16.21 -14.26 4.55
CA SER A 64 17.58 -14.32 4.05
C SER A 64 17.86 -15.56 3.21
N ALA A 65 17.28 -16.71 3.55
CA ALA A 65 17.41 -17.94 2.78
C ALA A 65 16.79 -17.80 1.39
N VAL A 66 15.57 -17.23 1.31
CA VAL A 66 14.86 -17.00 0.04
C VAL A 66 15.61 -15.97 -0.83
N GLU A 67 16.06 -14.86 -0.24
CA GLU A 67 16.79 -13.82 -0.97
C GLU A 67 18.12 -14.30 -1.58
N SER A 68 18.76 -15.28 -0.94
CA SER A 68 19.99 -15.89 -1.45
C SER A 68 19.68 -16.82 -2.63
N ALA A 69 18.63 -17.64 -2.50
CA ALA A 69 18.18 -18.56 -3.55
C ALA A 69 17.61 -17.86 -4.80
N TRP A 70 17.07 -16.64 -4.66
CA TRP A 70 16.54 -15.86 -5.80
C TRP A 70 17.62 -15.12 -6.60
N ARG A 71 18.84 -15.01 -6.06
CA ARG A 71 19.97 -14.35 -6.72
C ARG A 71 20.87 -15.31 -7.51
N GLU A 72 20.63 -16.62 -7.41
CA GLU A 72 21.25 -17.69 -8.21
C GLU A 72 20.41 -18.01 -9.47
#